data_AF-A0A0K8RAF2-F1
#
_entry.id   AF-A0A0K8RAF2-F1
#
_cell.length_a   1.000
_cell.length_b   1.000
_cell.length_c   1.000
_cell.angle_alpha   90.00
_cell.angle_beta   90.00
_cell.angle_gamma   90.00
#
_symmetry.space_group_name_H-M   'P 1'
#
loop_
_entity.id
_entity.type
_entity.pdbx_description
1 polymer ?
#
loop_
_entity_poly.entity_id
_entity_poly.type
_entity_poly.pdbx_seq_one_letter_code
_entity_poly.pdbx_strand_id
1 'polypeptide(L)'
;MIPRTAITMSKKEVLALLVVFIVYVVIGGAVFMAVEGPNEDLLRNEIMEIRRNFHEKLVSLNHTNLTSAEITQLVSRLADARSKNLINEQGHDTHTNWNFYNSFFFAITVVTTIGYGHLAPSTSVGRVFCVLYAVAGVPMTGILLAGIGDHFSRHST
;
A
#
# COMPACT_ATOMS: atom_id res chain seq x y z
N MET A 1 -12.02 -23.54 -37.14
CA MET A 1 -11.33 -24.22 -36.02
C MET A 1 -10.03 -23.46 -35.77
N ILE A 2 -10.02 -22.57 -34.78
CA ILE A 2 -8.85 -21.72 -34.48
C ILE A 2 -7.93 -22.55 -33.57
N PRO A 3 -6.66 -22.77 -33.92
CA PRO A 3 -5.75 -23.50 -33.05
C PRO A 3 -5.51 -22.65 -31.80
N ARG A 4 -5.98 -23.11 -30.63
CA ARG A 4 -5.47 -22.62 -29.35
C ARG A 4 -4.03 -23.12 -29.25
N THR A 5 -3.07 -22.28 -29.61
CA THR A 5 -1.68 -22.45 -29.19
C THR A 5 -1.65 -22.26 -27.68
N ALA A 6 -1.95 -23.30 -26.92
CA ALA A 6 -1.61 -23.36 -25.51
C ALA A 6 -0.08 -23.22 -25.45
N ILE A 7 0.42 -22.12 -24.88
CA ILE A 7 1.84 -21.92 -24.66
C ILE A 7 2.24 -22.92 -23.58
N THR A 8 2.65 -24.12 -23.98
CA THR A 8 3.01 -25.17 -23.03
C THR A 8 4.38 -24.85 -22.44
N MET A 9 4.40 -24.19 -21.28
CA MET A 9 5.62 -23.84 -20.59
C MET A 9 6.26 -25.07 -19.93
N SER A 10 7.58 -25.13 -19.97
CA SER A 10 8.39 -26.10 -19.24
C SER A 10 8.51 -25.72 -17.76
N LYS A 11 8.72 -26.71 -16.89
CA LYS A 11 8.95 -26.49 -15.44
C LYS A 11 10.07 -25.48 -15.17
N LYS A 12 11.11 -25.49 -16.01
CA LYS A 12 12.25 -24.57 -15.91
C LYS A 12 11.86 -23.12 -16.22
N GLU A 13 10.98 -22.92 -17.19
CA GLU A 13 10.51 -21.59 -17.60
C GLU A 13 9.56 -21.01 -16.55
N VAL A 14 8.66 -21.83 -16.01
CA VAL A 14 7.77 -21.42 -14.91
C VAL A 14 8.57 -21.07 -13.66
N LEU A 15 9.60 -21.88 -13.33
CA LEU A 15 10.49 -21.57 -12.20
C LEU A 15 11.26 -20.27 -12.43
N ALA A 16 11.81 -20.06 -13.64
CA ALA A 16 12.50 -18.82 -13.98
C ALA A 16 11.57 -17.60 -13.88
N LEU A 17 10.35 -17.70 -14.41
CA LEU A 17 9.34 -16.64 -14.29
C LEU A 17 8.96 -16.37 -12.83
N LEU A 18 8.83 -17.40 -11.99
CA LEU A 18 8.53 -17.24 -10.58
C LEU A 18 9.64 -16.48 -9.85
N VAL A 19 10.91 -16.77 -10.14
CA VAL A 19 12.05 -16.03 -9.58
C VAL A 19 12.03 -14.57 -10.05
N VAL A 20 11.82 -14.32 -11.34
CA VAL A 20 11.70 -12.96 -11.89
C VAL A 20 10.53 -12.21 -11.23
N PHE A 21 9.39 -12.87 -11.04
CA PHE A 21 8.22 -12.30 -10.38
C PHE A 21 8.52 -11.91 -8.93
N ILE A 22 9.17 -12.79 -8.16
CA ILE A 22 9.55 -12.50 -6.77
C ILE A 22 10.49 -11.29 -6.72
N VAL A 23 11.52 -11.26 -7.57
CA VAL A 23 12.46 -10.13 -7.63
C VAL A 23 11.74 -8.83 -8.01
N TYR A 24 10.84 -8.88 -9.00
CA TYR A 24 10.04 -7.73 -9.43
C TYR A 24 9.19 -7.16 -8.28
N VAL A 25 8.53 -8.02 -7.51
CA VAL A 25 7.71 -7.62 -6.36
C VAL A 25 8.58 -7.05 -5.23
N VAL A 26 9.74 -7.65 -4.94
CA VAL A 26 10.67 -7.14 -3.92
C VAL A 26 11.15 -5.73 -4.29
N ILE A 27 11.52 -5.51 -5.56
CA ILE A 27 11.90 -4.19 -6.06
C ILE A 27 10.73 -3.22 -5.93
N GLY A 28 9.53 -3.61 -6.37
CA GLY A 28 8.33 -2.78 -6.24
C GLY A 28 8.06 -2.37 -4.80
N GLY A 29 8.09 -3.31 -3.86
CA GLY A 29 7.91 -3.06 -2.44
C GLY A 29 8.97 -2.11 -1.86
N ALA A 30 10.24 -2.28 -2.25
CA ALA A 30 11.32 -1.39 -1.81
C ALA A 30 11.14 0.04 -2.36
N VAL A 31 10.73 0.19 -3.62
CA VAL A 31 10.46 1.51 -4.22
C VAL A 31 9.27 2.19 -3.55
N PHE A 32 8.16 1.47 -3.32
CA PHE A 32 7.00 2.02 -2.62
C PHE A 32 7.36 2.48 -1.22
N MET A 33 8.09 1.67 -0.46
CA MET A 33 8.57 2.04 0.87
C MET A 33 9.42 3.31 0.83
N ALA A 34 10.37 3.40 -0.12
CA ALA A 34 11.27 4.54 -0.24
C ALA A 34 10.55 5.83 -0.66
N VAL A 35 9.54 5.73 -1.53
CA VAL A 35 8.81 6.89 -2.07
C VAL A 35 7.74 7.39 -1.09
N GLU A 36 7.00 6.48 -0.46
CA GLU A 36 5.84 6.84 0.38
C GLU A 36 6.17 6.95 1.86
N GLY A 37 7.20 6.23 2.34
CA GLY A 37 7.63 6.25 3.75
C GLY A 37 7.91 7.66 4.28
N PRO A 38 8.76 8.48 3.62
CA PRO A 38 9.07 9.83 4.10
C PRO A 38 7.83 10.74 4.19
N ASN A 39 6.89 10.61 3.25
CA ASN A 39 5.66 11.39 3.27
C ASN A 39 4.74 10.96 4.43
N GLU A 40 4.68 9.66 4.74
CA GLU A 40 3.95 9.17 5.91
C GLU A 40 4.53 9.71 7.22
N ASP A 41 5.86 9.69 7.37
CA ASP A 41 6.54 10.19 8.56
C ASP A 41 6.25 11.68 8.79
N LEU A 42 6.25 12.49 7.72
CA LEU A 42 5.89 13.91 7.80
C LEU A 42 4.44 14.11 8.27
N LEU A 43 3.49 13.36 7.70
CA LEU A 43 2.09 13.44 8.09
C LEU A 43 1.89 13.02 9.56
N ARG A 44 2.59 11.97 10.01
CA ARG A 44 2.54 11.52 11.41
C ARG A 44 3.05 12.58 12.36
N ASN A 45 4.18 13.22 12.03
CA ASN A 45 4.74 14.31 12.83
C ASN A 45 3.79 15.51 12.91
N GLU A 46 3.15 15.90 11.80
CA GLU A 46 2.15 16.98 11.78
C GLU A 46 0.97 16.67 12.72
N ILE A 47 0.45 15.44 12.67
CA ILE A 47 -0.67 15.01 13.54
C ILE A 47 -0.25 14.97 15.01
N MET A 48 0.95 14.47 15.31
CA MET A 48 1.47 14.44 16.68
C MET A 48 1.63 15.86 17.24
N GLU A 49 2.14 16.80 16.44
CA GLU A 49 2.32 18.19 16.87
C GLU A 49 0.97 18.87 17.12
N ILE A 50 -0.01 18.68 16.23
CA ILE A 50 -1.37 19.21 16.42
C ILE A 50 -2.00 18.65 17.70
N ARG A 51 -1.87 17.33 17.93
CA ARG A 51 -2.39 16.68 19.13
C ARG A 51 -1.73 17.24 20.39
N ARG A 52 -0.41 17.43 20.37
CA ARG A 52 0.35 18.03 21.49
C ARG A 52 -0.09 19.46 21.76
N ASN A 53 -0.17 20.30 20.73
CA ASN A 53 -0.56 21.70 20.86
C ASN A 53 -1.98 21.83 21.43
N PHE A 54 -2.91 20.98 20.97
CA PHE A 54 -4.26 20.95 21.49
C PHE A 54 -4.30 20.48 22.96
N HIS A 55 -3.56 19.43 23.28
CA HIS A 55 -3.46 18.91 24.64
C HIS A 55 -2.86 19.95 25.61
N GLU A 56 -1.77 20.63 25.23
CA GLU A 56 -1.17 21.71 26.02
C GLU A 56 -2.14 22.87 26.22
N LYS A 57 -2.93 23.21 25.20
CA LYS A 57 -3.95 24.26 25.30
C LYS A 57 -5.10 23.88 26.24
N LEU A 58 -5.48 22.60 26.29
CA LEU A 58 -6.45 22.08 27.25
C LEU A 58 -5.91 22.09 28.69
N VAL A 59 -4.65 21.69 28.89
CA VAL A 59 -4.05 21.56 30.22
C VAL A 59 -3.64 22.91 30.81
N SER A 60 -3.19 23.86 29.99
CA SER A 60 -2.75 25.19 30.44
C SER A 60 -3.89 26.14 30.80
N LEU A 61 -5.15 25.80 30.49
CA LEU A 61 -6.30 26.68 30.67
C LEU A 61 -7.42 25.94 31.43
N ASN A 62 -7.44 26.08 32.75
CA ASN A 62 -8.54 25.58 33.59
C ASN A 62 -9.89 26.27 33.27
N HIS A 63 -9.92 27.42 32.56
CA HIS A 63 -11.15 28.20 32.31
C HIS A 63 -11.11 29.14 31.08
N THR A 64 -11.09 28.65 29.83
CA THR A 64 -11.63 29.44 28.69
C THR A 64 -12.38 28.58 27.68
N ASN A 65 -13.36 29.21 27.03
CA ASN A 65 -14.18 28.64 25.95
C ASN A 65 -13.30 28.34 24.74
N LEU A 66 -13.07 27.06 24.44
CA LEU A 66 -12.57 26.66 23.13
C LEU A 66 -13.50 27.22 22.06
N THR A 67 -12.93 27.90 21.08
CA THR A 67 -13.72 28.43 19.97
C THR A 67 -14.20 27.26 19.13
N SER A 68 -15.46 27.31 18.67
CA SER A 68 -16.02 26.25 17.80
C SER A 68 -15.14 26.01 16.57
N ALA A 69 -14.54 27.06 16.00
CA ALA A 69 -13.61 26.97 14.87
C ALA A 69 -12.38 26.08 15.15
N GLU A 70 -11.82 26.15 16.36
CA GLU A 70 -10.63 25.37 16.74
C GLU A 70 -10.96 23.89 16.94
N ILE A 71 -12.13 23.62 17.55
CA ILE A 71 -12.65 22.26 17.68
C ILE A 71 -12.91 21.67 16.29
N THR A 72 -13.54 22.43 15.39
CA THR A 72 -13.79 21.98 14.01
C THR A 72 -12.49 21.71 13.25
N GLN A 73 -11.46 22.54 13.43
CA GLN A 73 -10.16 22.33 12.80
C GLN A 73 -9.47 21.08 13.34
N LEU A 74 -9.53 20.81 14.65
CA LEU A 74 -8.96 19.59 15.21
C LEU A 74 -9.69 18.35 14.69
N VAL A 75 -11.02 18.35 14.76
CA VAL A 75 -11.85 17.21 14.34
C VAL A 75 -11.62 16.89 12.87
N SER A 76 -11.56 17.90 11.99
CA SER A 76 -11.27 17.69 10.56
C SER A 76 -9.89 17.07 10.33
N ARG A 77 -8.84 17.55 11.01
CA ARG A 77 -7.48 16.99 10.87
C ARG A 77 -7.37 15.57 11.41
N LEU A 78 -8.03 15.25 12.52
CA LEU A 78 -8.09 13.89 13.05
C LEU A 78 -8.90 12.96 12.12
N ALA A 79 -9.97 13.46 11.50
CA ALA A 79 -10.72 12.71 10.49
C ALA A 79 -9.84 12.39 9.28
N ASP A 80 -9.05 13.36 8.79
CA ASP A 80 -8.09 13.16 7.70
C ASP A 80 -7.00 12.15 8.08
N ALA A 81 -6.44 12.26 9.30
CA ALA A 81 -5.47 11.33 9.85
C ALA A 81 -6.01 9.89 9.91
N ARG A 82 -7.27 9.75 10.33
CA ARG A 82 -7.97 8.46 10.37
C ARG A 82 -8.20 7.90 8.98
N SER A 83 -8.61 8.72 8.01
CA SER A 83 -8.79 8.26 6.62
C SER A 83 -7.51 7.71 5.99
N LYS A 84 -6.35 8.12 6.51
CA LYS A 84 -5.01 7.66 6.09
C LYS A 84 -4.46 6.54 6.97
N ASN A 85 -5.26 5.98 7.88
CA ASN A 85 -4.86 4.93 8.82
C ASN A 85 -3.63 5.30 9.68
N LEU A 86 -3.44 6.59 10.00
CA LEU A 86 -2.32 7.07 10.82
C LEU A 86 -2.61 7.00 12.33
N ILE A 87 -3.90 7.09 12.68
CA ILE A 87 -4.41 6.97 14.05
C ILE A 87 -5.54 5.94 14.09
N ASN A 88 -5.65 5.22 15.21
CA ASN A 88 -6.71 4.23 15.43
C ASN A 88 -7.99 4.87 15.99
N GLU A 89 -9.00 4.06 16.31
CA GLU A 89 -10.29 4.55 16.83
C GLU A 89 -10.20 5.26 18.18
N GLN A 90 -9.14 4.97 18.95
CA GLN A 90 -8.86 5.59 20.23
C GLN A 90 -7.97 6.83 20.08
N GLY A 91 -7.57 7.21 18.86
CA GLY A 91 -6.66 8.32 18.60
C GLY A 91 -5.20 8.02 18.98
N HIS A 92 -4.84 6.73 19.12
CA HIS A 92 -3.47 6.29 19.29
C HIS A 92 -2.77 6.12 17.95
N ASP A 93 -1.47 6.36 17.93
CA ASP A 93 -0.63 6.22 16.74
C ASP A 93 -0.59 4.75 16.29
N THR A 94 -0.84 4.52 15.01
CA THR A 94 -0.72 3.18 14.40
C THR A 94 0.73 2.87 14.05
N HIS A 95 1.03 1.59 13.80
CA HIS A 95 2.29 1.22 13.15
C HIS A 95 2.44 1.91 11.79
N THR A 96 3.69 2.17 11.38
CA THR A 96 3.98 2.73 10.06
C THR A 96 3.43 1.83 8.96
N ASN A 97 2.60 2.41 8.10
CA ASN A 97 1.91 1.70 7.05
C ASN A 97 2.89 1.31 5.94
N TRP A 98 3.79 2.21 5.55
CA TRP A 98 4.84 2.00 4.55
C TRP A 98 6.13 1.41 5.15
N ASN A 99 6.01 0.31 5.88
CA ASN A 99 7.15 -0.55 6.20
C ASN A 99 7.40 -1.58 5.08
N PHE A 100 8.54 -2.29 5.09
CA PHE A 100 8.88 -3.23 4.03
C PHE A 100 7.83 -4.32 3.82
N TYR A 101 7.31 -4.93 4.88
CA TYR A 101 6.35 -6.02 4.80
C TYR A 101 5.03 -5.55 4.14
N ASN A 102 4.48 -4.44 4.61
CA ASN A 102 3.26 -3.86 4.06
C ASN A 102 3.46 -3.36 2.63
N SER A 103 4.61 -2.77 2.31
CA SER A 103 4.93 -2.27 0.97
C SER A 103 5.10 -3.41 -0.03
N PHE A 104 5.75 -4.50 0.39
CA PHE A 104 5.86 -5.73 -0.39
C PHE A 104 4.50 -6.36 -0.63
N PHE A 105 3.68 -6.47 0.42
CA PHE A 105 2.32 -7.00 0.32
C PHE A 105 1.45 -6.13 -0.61
N PHE A 106 1.54 -4.81 -0.48
CA PHE A 106 0.88 -3.87 -1.39
C PHE A 106 1.31 -4.11 -2.84
N ALA A 107 2.62 -4.24 -3.11
CA ALA A 107 3.14 -4.51 -4.44
C ALA A 107 2.59 -5.83 -5.04
N ILE A 108 2.41 -6.88 -4.22
CA ILE A 108 1.72 -8.11 -4.64
C ILE A 108 0.27 -7.81 -5.01
N THR A 109 -0.48 -7.13 -4.14
CA THR A 109 -1.91 -6.86 -4.37
C THR A 109 -2.18 -6.02 -5.62
N VAL A 110 -1.23 -5.15 -6.00
CA VAL A 110 -1.30 -4.37 -7.25
C VAL A 110 -1.16 -5.27 -8.46
N VAL A 111 -0.10 -6.10 -8.54
CA VAL A 111 0.15 -6.94 -9.73
C VAL A 111 -0.81 -8.11 -9.86
N THR A 112 -1.39 -8.54 -8.74
CA THR A 112 -2.45 -9.57 -8.70
C THR A 112 -3.85 -9.00 -8.87
N THR A 113 -3.98 -7.67 -8.94
CA THR A 113 -5.26 -6.95 -9.06
C THR A 113 -6.25 -7.21 -7.91
N ILE A 114 -5.77 -7.69 -6.76
CA ILE A 114 -6.60 -7.89 -5.55
C ILE A 114 -7.03 -6.54 -4.97
N GLY A 115 -6.07 -5.63 -4.79
CA GLY A 115 -6.32 -4.23 -4.42
C GLY A 115 -7.24 -4.00 -3.22
N TYR A 116 -6.89 -4.50 -2.02
CA TYR A 116 -7.72 -4.34 -0.81
C TYR A 116 -8.08 -2.89 -0.43
N GLY A 117 -7.30 -1.89 -0.88
CA GLY A 117 -7.60 -0.47 -0.68
C GLY A 117 -7.31 0.09 0.73
N HIS A 118 -6.81 -0.73 1.66
CA HIS A 118 -6.42 -0.27 3.00
C HIS A 118 -5.13 0.57 3.01
N LEU A 119 -4.29 0.39 1.98
CA LEU A 119 -3.05 1.13 1.76
C LEU A 119 -3.02 1.60 0.30
N ALA A 120 -2.68 2.88 0.07
CA ALA A 120 -2.61 3.47 -1.25
C ALA A 120 -1.58 4.62 -1.28
N PRO A 121 -0.84 4.80 -2.39
CA PRO A 121 0.16 5.86 -2.51
C PRO A 121 -0.49 7.24 -2.43
N SER A 122 -0.02 8.03 -1.48
CA SER A 122 -0.49 9.39 -1.26
C SER A 122 0.29 10.39 -2.12
N THR A 123 1.55 10.10 -2.45
CA THR A 123 2.41 11.00 -3.24
C THR A 123 2.10 10.92 -4.73
N SER A 124 2.28 12.03 -5.45
CA SER A 124 2.12 12.07 -6.91
C SER A 124 3.08 11.10 -7.61
N VAL A 125 4.32 11.00 -7.12
CA VAL A 125 5.35 10.10 -7.67
C VAL A 125 4.97 8.64 -7.45
N GLY A 126 4.54 8.27 -6.23
CA GLY A 126 4.11 6.91 -5.92
C GLY A 126 2.88 6.47 -6.72
N ARG A 127 1.94 7.39 -7.00
CA ARG A 127 0.79 7.12 -7.88
C ARG A 127 1.22 6.85 -9.32
N VAL A 128 2.08 7.69 -9.88
CA VAL A 128 2.59 7.49 -11.25
C VAL A 128 3.37 6.17 -11.34
N PHE A 129 4.24 5.90 -10.37
CA PHE A 129 4.96 4.63 -10.28
C PHE A 129 4.00 3.45 -10.18
N CYS A 130 2.96 3.53 -9.34
CA CYS A 130 1.96 2.48 -9.20
C CYS A 130 1.27 2.12 -10.53
N VAL A 131 0.92 3.12 -11.33
CA VAL A 131 0.31 2.90 -12.66
C VAL A 131 1.30 2.18 -13.59
N LEU A 132 2.53 2.67 -13.70
CA LEU A 132 3.56 2.05 -14.55
C LEU A 132 3.91 0.63 -14.09
N TYR A 133 4.01 0.42 -12.79
CA TYR A 133 4.29 -0.86 -12.16
C TYR A 133 3.17 -1.87 -12.41
N ALA A 134 1.89 -1.44 -12.38
CA ALA A 134 0.75 -2.30 -12.69
C ALA A 134 0.72 -2.71 -14.17
N VAL A 135 1.03 -1.79 -15.09
CA VAL A 135 1.02 -2.05 -16.55
C VAL A 135 1.94 -3.21 -16.93
N ALA A 136 3.13 -3.31 -16.31
CA ALA A 136 4.05 -4.42 -16.55
C ALA A 136 3.76 -5.65 -15.68
N GLY A 137 3.34 -5.44 -14.43
CA GLY A 137 3.16 -6.52 -13.47
C GLY A 137 1.93 -7.39 -13.73
N VAL A 138 0.80 -6.80 -14.15
CA VAL A 138 -0.46 -7.54 -14.36
C VAL A 138 -0.33 -8.59 -15.49
N PRO A 139 0.22 -8.26 -16.68
CA PRO A 139 0.47 -9.27 -17.71
C PRO A 139 1.41 -10.39 -17.24
N MET A 140 2.48 -10.04 -16.50
CA MET A 140 3.42 -11.02 -15.95
C MET A 140 2.73 -12.00 -14.99
N THR A 141 1.88 -11.51 -14.10
CA THR A 141 1.05 -12.36 -13.22
C THR A 141 0.16 -13.31 -14.03
N GLY A 142 -0.46 -12.81 -15.11
CA GLY A 142 -1.30 -13.63 -16.00
C GLY A 142 -0.54 -14.78 -16.65
N ILE A 143 0.67 -14.51 -17.16
CA ILE A 143 1.53 -15.54 -17.77
C ILE A 143 1.96 -16.56 -16.71
N LEU A 144 2.37 -16.10 -15.52
CA LEU A 144 2.75 -16.97 -14.41
C LEU A 144 1.59 -17.90 -14.01
N LEU A 145 0.37 -17.35 -13.88
CA LEU A 145 -0.81 -18.12 -13.51
C LEU A 145 -1.19 -19.15 -14.58
N ALA A 146 -1.08 -18.80 -15.86
CA ALA A 146 -1.31 -19.73 -16.96
C ALA A 146 -0.30 -20.91 -16.93
N GLY A 147 1.00 -20.62 -16.77
CA GLY A 147 2.04 -21.65 -16.69
C GLY A 147 1.87 -22.57 -15.47
N ILE A 148 1.47 -22.01 -14.33
CA ILE A 148 1.15 -22.79 -13.12
C ILE A 148 -0.10 -23.67 -13.35
N GLY A 149 -1.16 -23.10 -13.93
CA GLY A 149 -2.41 -23.82 -14.21
C GLY A 149 -2.23 -25.04 -15.12
N ASP A 150 -1.44 -24.89 -16.18
CA ASP A 150 -1.10 -25.98 -17.10
C ASP A 150 -0.35 -27.14 -16.39
N HIS A 151 0.50 -26.82 -15.41
CA HIS A 151 1.20 -27.84 -14.63
C HIS A 151 0.29 -28.59 -13.65
N PHE A 152 -0.64 -27.89 -12.98
CA PHE A 152 -1.61 -28.52 -12.09
C PHE A 152 -2.58 -29.42 -12.85
N SER A 153 -3.11 -28.95 -13.99
CA SER A 153 -4.00 -29.72 -14.87
C SER A 153 -3.40 -31.07 -15.26
N ARG A 154 -2.11 -31.11 -15.61
CA ARG A 154 -1.42 -32.31 -16.09
C ARG A 154 -1.11 -33.36 -15.01
N HIS A 155 -1.12 -33.00 -13.73
CA HIS A 155 -0.92 -33.97 -12.64
C HIS A 155 -2.25 -34.49 -12.07
N SER A 156 -3.39 -33.93 -12.48
CA SER A 156 -4.73 -34.35 -12.05
C SER A 156 -5.43 -35.29 -13.05
N THR A 157 -4.74 -35.70 -14.13
CA THR A 157 -5.19 -36.68 -15.13
C THR A 157 -4.17 -37.81 -15.19
#